data_AF-X0SY34-F1
#
_entry.id   AF-X0SY34-F1
#
_cell.length_a   1.000
_cell.length_b   1.000
_cell.length_c   1.000
_cell.angle_alpha   90.00
_cell.angle_beta   90.00
_cell.angle_gamma   90.00
#
_symmetry.space_group_name_H-M   'P 1'
#
loop_
_entity.id
_entity.type
_entity.pdbx_description
1 polymer ?
#
loop_
_entity_poly.entity_id
_entity_poly.type
_entity_poly.pdbx_seq_one_letter_code
_entity_poly.pdbx_strand_id
1 'polypeptide(L)'
;MLYIGVDPSYSSTGLIILNPAAEIQKQEIYKVNKKGTNTEYRLTLIKEKLIDPIIKLHEDGEIKVCVEGPSYNSKGSYILQMGALNY
;
A
#
# COMPACT_ATOMS: atom_id res chain seq x y z
N MET A 1 -17.44 -4.44 -6.13
CA MET A 1 -16.12 -3.88 -6.43
C MET A 1 -15.55 -3.24 -5.17
N LEU A 2 -14.28 -3.45 -4.83
CA LEU A 2 -13.56 -2.73 -3.78
C LEU A 2 -12.43 -1.90 -4.37
N TYR A 3 -12.09 -0.81 -3.71
CA TYR A 3 -10.91 -0.01 -4.02
C TYR A 3 -9.92 -0.08 -2.86
N ILE A 4 -8.66 -0.38 -3.16
CA ILE A 4 -7.58 -0.43 -2.20
C ILE A 4 -6.55 0.62 -2.59
N GLY A 5 -6.32 1.59 -1.71
CA GLY A 5 -5.25 2.58 -1.85
C GLY A 5 -4.05 2.18 -0.99
N VAL A 6 -2.86 2.16 -1.57
CA VAL A 6 -1.59 1.88 -0.88
C VAL A 6 -0.65 3.06 -1.07
N ASP A 7 -0.16 3.63 0.03
CA ASP A 7 0.90 4.65 0.06
C ASP A 7 2.16 4.02 0.69
N PRO A 8 3.09 3.48 -0.11
CA PRO A 8 4.31 2.88 0.39
C PRO A 8 5.36 3.96 0.74
N SER A 9 6.06 3.78 1.85
CA SER A 9 7.28 4.53 2.15
C SER A 9 8.32 3.66 2.84
N TYR A 10 9.55 4.16 2.94
CA TYR A 10 10.63 3.44 3.61
C TYR A 10 10.42 3.26 5.12
N SER A 11 9.60 4.09 5.76
CA SER A 11 9.38 4.07 7.21
C SER A 11 8.00 3.55 7.58
N SER A 12 7.03 3.69 6.68
CA SER A 12 5.65 3.30 6.92
C SER A 12 4.88 3.05 5.63
N THR A 13 3.84 2.23 5.68
CA THR A 13 2.91 2.05 4.56
C THR A 13 1.51 2.40 5.01
N GLY A 14 0.89 3.36 4.32
CA GLY A 14 -0.52 3.69 4.47
C GLY A 14 -1.38 2.75 3.63
N LEU A 15 -2.53 2.36 4.18
CA LEU A 15 -3.55 1.59 3.49
C LEU A 15 -4.92 2.20 3.74
N ILE A 16 -5.74 2.24 2.70
CA ILE A 16 -7.17 2.52 2.79
C ILE A 16 -7.97 1.55 1.92
N ILE A 17 -9.12 1.12 2.41
CA ILE A 17 -10.08 0.31 1.67
C ILE A 17 -11.40 1.07 1.59
N LEU A 18 -11.90 1.23 0.38
CA LEU A 18 -13.16 1.91 0.08
C LEU A 18 -14.13 0.97 -0.62
N ASN A 19 -15.41 1.12 -0.31
CA ASN A 19 -16.48 0.52 -1.11
C ASN A 19 -16.80 1.40 -2.36
N PRO A 20 -17.73 0.99 -3.23
CA PRO A 20 -18.11 1.77 -4.41
C PRO A 20 -18.72 3.15 -4.12
N ALA A 21 -19.24 3.37 -2.91
CA ALA A 21 -19.75 4.65 -2.46
C ALA A 21 -18.66 5.56 -1.85
N ALA A 22 -17.39 5.17 -1.97
CA ALA A 22 -16.23 5.85 -1.38
C ALA A 22 -16.24 5.90 0.16
N GLU A 23 -16.98 4.99 0.80
CA GLU A 23 -16.98 4.87 2.26
C GLU A 23 -15.79 4.04 2.73
N ILE A 24 -15.13 4.52 3.80
CA ILE A 24 -13.96 3.85 4.39
C ILE A 24 -14.40 2.59 5.11
N GLN A 25 -14.02 1.44 4.56
CA GLN A 25 -14.20 0.15 5.21
C GLN A 25 -13.05 -0.12 6.19
N LYS A 26 -11.83 0.33 5.85
CA LYS A 26 -10.64 0.17 6.67
C LYS A 26 -9.58 1.22 6.34
N GLN A 27 -8.85 1.68 7.35
CA GLN A 27 -7.68 2.54 7.19
C GLN A 27 -6.62 2.19 8.25
N GLU A 28 -5.39 1.93 7.82
CA GLU A 28 -4.29 1.56 8.72
C GLU A 28 -2.95 2.13 8.24
N ILE A 29 -2.04 2.40 9.18
CA ILE A 29 -0.66 2.77 8.89
C ILE A 29 0.26 1.75 9.54
N TYR A 30 1.05 1.08 8.72
CA TYR A 30 2.04 0.11 9.15
C TYR A 30 3.38 0.79 9.32
N LYS A 31 3.84 0.96 10.56
CA LYS A 31 5.17 1.51 10.84
C LYS A 31 6.20 0.39 10.86
N VAL A 32 7.31 0.57 10.14
CA VAL A 32 8.41 -0.39 10.11
C VAL A 32 9.44 0.02 11.17
N ASN A 33 9.33 -0.56 12.36
CA ASN A 33 10.11 -0.16 13.55
C ASN A 33 11.56 -0.70 13.61
N LYS A 34 12.10 -1.34 12.56
CA LYS A 34 13.46 -1.93 12.62
C LYS A 34 14.41 -1.37 11.57
N LYS A 35 15.44 -0.64 12.05
CA LYS A 35 16.70 -0.42 11.32
C LYS A 35 17.22 -1.77 10.84
N GLY A 36 17.42 -1.93 9.52
CA GLY A 36 17.97 -3.15 8.92
C GLY A 36 16.96 -4.14 8.33
N THR A 37 15.66 -3.84 8.33
CA THR A 37 14.70 -4.61 7.51
C THR A 37 14.91 -4.28 6.04
N ASN A 38 15.22 -5.29 5.21
CA ASN A 38 15.39 -5.09 3.77
C ASN A 38 14.02 -4.71 3.12
N THR A 39 14.06 -4.08 1.96
CA THR A 39 12.86 -3.64 1.21
C THR A 39 11.93 -4.80 0.85
N GLU A 40 12.48 -5.97 0.51
CA GLU A 40 11.70 -7.17 0.13
C GLU A 40 10.85 -7.70 1.29
N TYR A 41 11.41 -7.78 2.51
CA TYR A 41 10.68 -8.21 3.70
C TYR A 41 9.47 -7.31 3.97
N ARG A 42 9.57 -6.02 3.64
CA ARG A 42 8.48 -5.04 3.80
C ARG A 42 7.39 -5.27 2.75
N LEU A 43 7.78 -5.51 1.50
CA LEU A 43 6.84 -5.87 0.44
C LEU A 43 6.10 -7.17 0.76
N THR A 44 6.80 -8.17 1.30
CA THR A 44 6.20 -9.43 1.76
C THR A 44 5.20 -9.18 2.87
N LEU A 45 5.52 -8.36 3.87
CA LEU A 45 4.59 -8.01 4.94
C LEU A 45 3.32 -7.33 4.42
N ILE A 46 3.47 -6.37 3.49
CA ILE A 46 2.32 -5.70 2.87
C ILE A 46 1.45 -6.72 2.13
N LYS A 47 2.07 -7.58 1.33
CA LYS A 47 1.34 -8.62 0.57
C LYS A 47 0.59 -9.57 1.49
N GLU A 48 1.28 -10.19 2.44
CA GLU A 48 0.73 -11.23 3.31
C GLU A 48 -0.28 -10.71 4.34
N LYS A 49 -0.09 -9.49 4.85
CA LYS A 49 -0.97 -8.93 5.89
C LYS A 49 -2.15 -8.15 5.33
N LEU A 50 -2.07 -7.69 4.08
CA LEU A 50 -3.08 -6.78 3.53
C LEU A 50 -3.73 -7.35 2.29
N ILE A 51 -2.95 -7.63 1.25
CA ILE A 51 -3.51 -8.01 -0.04
C ILE A 51 -4.18 -9.37 0.05
N ASP A 52 -3.49 -10.38 0.59
CA ASP A 52 -4.01 -11.75 0.62
C ASP A 52 -5.29 -11.89 1.47
N PRO A 53 -5.41 -11.28 2.67
CA PRO A 53 -6.67 -11.31 3.42
C PRO A 53 -7.82 -10.58 2.72
N ILE A 54 -7.54 -9.47 2.02
CA ILE A 54 -8.60 -8.71 1.33
C ILE A 54 -9.10 -9.47 0.09
N ILE A 55 -8.19 -10.07 -0.68
CA ILE A 55 -8.55 -10.96 -1.79
C ILE A 55 -9.43 -12.11 -1.29
N LYS A 56 -9.05 -12.71 -0.16
CA LYS A 56 -9.82 -13.81 0.43
C LYS A 56 -11.21 -13.39 0.92
N LEU A 57 -11.38 -12.17 1.41
CA LEU A 57 -12.68 -11.64 1.85
C LEU A 57 -13.60 -11.24 0.70
N HIS A 58 -13.04 -11.06 -0.50
CA HIS A 58 -13.76 -10.65 -1.70
C HIS A 58 -13.50 -11.60 -2.87
N GLU A 59 -13.51 -12.91 -2.60
CA GLU A 59 -13.19 -13.96 -3.57
C GLU A 59 -14.11 -13.91 -4.82
N ASP A 60 -15.36 -13.45 -4.66
CA ASP A 60 -16.36 -13.30 -5.73
C ASP A 60 -16.51 -11.86 -6.26
N GLY A 61 -15.70 -10.91 -5.77
CA GLY A 61 -15.83 -9.48 -6.04
C GLY A 61 -14.66 -8.89 -6.80
N GLU A 62 -14.92 -7.95 -7.71
CA GLU A 62 -13.85 -7.21 -8.39
C GLU A 62 -13.08 -6.33 -7.40
N ILE A 63 -11.75 -6.36 -7.43
CA ILE A 63 -10.88 -5.55 -6.57
C ILE A 63 -9.97 -4.71 -7.46
N LYS A 64 -9.94 -3.40 -7.20
CA LYS A 64 -8.99 -2.47 -7.83
C LYS A 64 -7.97 -2.00 -6.81
N VAL A 65 -6.70 -2.32 -7.06
CA VAL A 65 -5.58 -1.86 -6.23
C VAL A 65 -4.91 -0.67 -6.91
N CYS A 66 -4.84 0.44 -6.20
CA CYS A 66 -4.15 1.66 -6.59
C CYS A 66 -2.96 1.84 -5.66
N VAL A 67 -1.75 1.84 -6.21
CA VAL A 67 -0.55 2.12 -5.42
C VAL A 67 0.01 3.48 -5.81
N GLU A 68 0.32 4.29 -4.81
CA GLU A 68 0.91 5.61 -5.03
C GLU A 68 2.26 5.47 -5.72
N GLY A 69 2.46 6.32 -6.73
CA GLY A 69 3.72 6.43 -7.44
C GLY A 69 4.79 7.15 -6.62
N PRO A 70 6.00 7.28 -7.16
CA PRO A 70 7.05 8.04 -6.50
C PRO A 70 6.66 9.52 -6.36
N SER A 71 6.93 10.12 -5.20
CA SER A 71 6.67 11.54 -4.96
C SER A 71 7.91 12.42 -5.16
N TYR A 72 7.66 13.70 -5.40
CA TYR A 72 8.71 14.72 -5.44
C TYR A 72 8.68 15.48 -4.12
N ASN A 73 9.85 15.76 -3.55
CA ASN A 73 9.90 16.67 -2.41
C ASN A 73 9.60 18.11 -2.83
N SER A 74 9.46 19.00 -1.85
CA SER A 74 9.25 20.44 -2.04
C SER A 74 10.36 21.16 -2.81
N LYS A 75 11.50 20.49 -3.08
CA LYS A 75 12.61 20.98 -3.90
C LYS A 75 12.58 20.43 -5.33
N GLY A 76 11.50 19.75 -5.73
CA GLY A 76 11.37 19.10 -7.03
C GLY A 76 12.33 17.93 -7.24
N SER A 77 13.03 17.48 -6.19
CA SER A 77 13.88 16.30 -6.28
C SER A 77 13.03 15.06 -6.13
N TYR A 78 13.27 14.09 -7.01
CA TYR A 78 12.65 12.78 -6.95
C TYR A 78 13.00 12.12 -5.61
N ILE A 79 12.00 11.95 -4.73
CA ILE A 79 12.15 11.08 -3.58
C ILE A 79 11.47 9.78 -3.96
N LEU A 80 12.30 8.77 -4.14
CA LEU A 80 11.88 7.41 -4.44
C LEU A 80 11.07 6.90 -3.23
N GLN A 81 9.78 7.20 -3.13
CA GLN A 81 8.88 6.60 -2.13
C GLN A 81 8.50 5.16 -2.54
N MET A 82 9.49 4.39 -3.03
CA MET A 82 9.34 3.12 -3.75
C MET A 82 8.86 3.25 -5.21
N GLY A 83 9.69 3.85 -6.07
CA GLY A 83 9.62 3.70 -7.54
C GLY A 83 9.88 2.27 -8.05
N ALA A 84 9.60 1.24 -7.24
CA ALA A 84 9.88 -0.17 -7.50
C ALA A 84 8.61 -1.02 -7.70
N LEU A 85 7.43 -0.43 -7.74
CA LEU A 85 6.20 -1.11 -8.17
C LEU A 85 5.94 -0.95 -9.67
N ASN A 86 6.93 -0.44 -10.41
CA ASN A 86 6.97 -0.49 -11.86
C ASN A 86 7.66 -1.81 -12.26
N TYR A 87 6.93 -2.92 -12.14
CA TYR A 87 7.08 -4.14 -12.93
C TYR A 87 5.77 -4.93 -12.90
#